data_AF-A0A3R7IXV4-F1
#
_entry.id   AF-A0A3R7IXV4-F1
#
_cell.length_a   1.000
_cell.length_b   1.000
_cell.length_c   1.000
_cell.angle_alpha   90.00
_cell.angle_beta   90.00
_cell.angle_gamma   90.00
#
_symmetry.space_group_name_H-M   'P 1'
#
loop_
_entity.id
_entity.type
_entity.pdbx_description
1 polymer ?
#
loop_
_entity_poly.entity_id
_entity_poly.type
_entity_poly.pdbx_seq_one_letter_code
_entity_poly.pdbx_strand_id
1 'polypeptide(L)' 'MPTIAYTTGSGERRRVRYERAPEKPWRVERHVDRWDDEVGWEPCGGEELSELIVQGEHRAAVSITEGP' A
#
# COMPACT_ATOMS: atom_id res chain seq x y z
N MET A 1 -2.96 7.11 1.06
CA MET A 1 -3.51 5.74 1.25
C MET A 1 -2.80 5.11 2.46
N PRO A 2 -3.43 4.19 3.21
CA PRO A 2 -2.76 3.55 4.34
C PRO A 2 -1.54 2.76 3.89
N THR A 3 -0.53 2.71 4.74
CA THR A 3 0.60 1.78 4.62
C THR A 3 0.44 0.69 5.67
N ILE A 4 0.53 -0.56 5.26
CA ILE A 4 0.39 -1.72 6.16
C ILE A 4 1.77 -2.33 6.32
N ALA A 5 2.37 -2.21 7.51
CA ALA A 5 3.61 -2.92 7.85
C ALA A 5 3.28 -4.18 8.67
N TYR A 6 3.95 -5.29 8.38
CA TYR A 6 3.74 -6.58 9.03
C TYR A 6 5.01 -7.43 8.99
N THR A 7 5.03 -8.50 9.78
CA THR A 7 6.10 -9.51 9.76
C THR A 7 5.52 -10.81 9.21
N THR A 8 6.21 -11.46 8.29
CA THR A 8 5.78 -12.75 7.72
C THR A 8 6.00 -13.89 8.71
N GLY A 9 5.42 -15.06 8.41
CA GLY A 9 5.70 -16.29 9.18
C GLY A 9 7.18 -16.72 9.15
N SER A 10 7.97 -16.24 8.18
CA SER A 10 9.43 -16.46 8.11
C SER A 10 10.24 -15.42 8.89
N GLY A 11 9.61 -14.42 9.52
CA GLY A 11 10.29 -13.36 10.27
C GLY A 11 10.70 -12.14 9.43
N GLU A 12 10.41 -12.11 8.13
CA GLU A 12 10.73 -10.97 7.28
C GLU A 12 9.77 -9.81 7.56
N ARG A 13 10.31 -8.61 7.76
CA ARG A 13 9.49 -7.39 7.81
C ARG A 13 9.11 -6.99 6.39
N ARG A 14 7.82 -6.78 6.16
CA ARG A 14 7.26 -6.31 4.89
C ARG A 14 6.37 -5.11 5.12
N ARG A 15 6.23 -4.26 4.11
CA ARG A 15 5.17 -3.27 4.05
C ARG A 15 4.47 -3.30 2.71
N VAL A 16 3.17 -3.02 2.73
CA VAL A 16 2.36 -2.79 1.55
C VAL A 16 1.97 -1.33 1.51
N ARG A 17 2.25 -0.69 0.38
CA ARG A 17 1.87 0.69 0.07
C ARG A 17 0.92 0.68 -1.13
N TYR A 18 -0.03 1.60 -1.12
CA TYR A 18 -0.95 1.78 -2.23
C TYR A 18 -0.76 3.18 -2.81
N GLU A 19 -0.50 3.26 -4.10
CA GLU A 19 -0.34 4.54 -4.81
C GLU A 19 -1.41 4.65 -5.90
N ARG A 20 -1.85 5.88 -6.18
CA ARG A 20 -2.78 6.17 -7.26
C ARG A 20 -2.04 7.00 -8.30
N ALA A 21 -2.24 6.68 -9.56
CA ALA A 21 -1.77 7.54 -10.63
C ALA A 21 -2.55 8.88 -10.55
N PRO A 22 -1.88 10.04 -10.53
CA PRO A 22 -2.53 11.34 -10.43
C PRO A 22 -3.59 11.58 -11.52
N GLU A 23 -3.35 11.00 -12.69
CA GLU A 23 -4.20 11.08 -13.89
C GLU A 23 -5.34 10.06 -13.93
N LYS A 24 -5.28 8.99 -13.11
CA LYS A 24 -6.26 7.90 -13.08
C LYS A 24 -6.57 7.51 -11.63
N PRO A 25 -7.31 8.34 -10.88
CA PRO A 25 -7.54 8.14 -9.45
C PRO A 25 -8.30 6.85 -9.12
N TRP A 26 -8.99 6.23 -10.07
CA TRP A 26 -9.62 4.91 -9.87
C TRP A 26 -8.63 3.74 -9.95
N ARG A 27 -7.42 3.97 -10.48
CA ARG A 27 -6.38 2.95 -10.62
C ARG A 27 -5.46 2.99 -9.41
N VAL A 28 -5.31 1.84 -8.74
CA VAL A 28 -4.45 1.72 -7.56
C VAL A 28 -3.34 0.72 -7.87
N GLU A 29 -2.11 1.12 -7.59
CA GLU A 29 -0.95 0.23 -7.62
C GLU A 29 -0.65 -0.22 -6.19
N ARG A 30 -0.48 -1.53 -6.01
CA ARG A 30 -0.01 -2.13 -4.75
C ARG A 30 1.49 -2.35 -4.86
N HIS A 31 2.26 -1.69 -4.02
CA HIS A 31 3.70 -1.92 -3.87
C HIS A 31 3.95 -2.74 -2.62
N VAL A 32 4.84 -3.73 -2.72
CA VAL A 32 5.32 -4.54 -1.61
C VAL A 32 6.80 -4.26 -1.45
N ASP A 33 7.18 -3.78 -0.27
CA ASP A 33 8.58 -3.58 0.08
C ASP A 33 8.98 -4.56 1.19
N ARG A 34 10.22 -5.05 1.14
CA ARG A 34 10.88 -5.83 2.19
C ARG A 34 11.82 -4.89 2.95
N TRP A 35 11.94 -5.08 4.26
CA TRP A 35 12.98 -4.42 5.03
C TRP A 35 14.32 -5.12 4.82
N ASP A 36 15.32 -4.32 4.49
CA ASP A 36 16.73 -4.66 4.50
C ASP A 36 17.43 -3.78 5.55
N ASP A 37 18.34 -4.36 6.34
CA ASP A 37 18.98 -3.66 7.46
C ASP A 37 20.07 -2.67 7.01
N GLU A 38 20.57 -2.78 5.77
CA GLU A 38 21.61 -1.92 5.22
C GLU A 38 21.01 -0.72 4.46
N VAL A 39 20.00 -0.97 3.63
CA VAL A 39 19.41 0.06 2.75
C VAL A 39 17.99 0.49 3.11
N GLY A 40 17.34 -0.18 4.07
CA GLY A 40 15.99 0.12 4.52
C GLY A 40 14.92 -0.57 3.67
N TRP A 41 13.86 0.14 3.28
CA TRP A 41 12.75 -0.49 2.54
C TRP A 41 13.06 -0.64 1.06
N GLU A 42 13.13 -1.88 0.58
CA GLU A 42 13.38 -2.20 -0.82
C GLU A 42 12.14 -2.81 -1.51
N PRO A 43 11.83 -2.40 -2.75
CA PRO A 43 10.72 -2.99 -3.50
C PRO A 43 11.02 -4.45 -3.81
N CYS A 44 10.10 -5.34 -3.43
CA CYS A 44 10.22 -6.78 -3.67
C CYS A 44 9.01 -7.36 -4.44
N GLY A 45 8.04 -6.52 -4.77
CA GLY A 45 6.92 -6.90 -5.63
C GLY A 45 5.89 -5.79 -5.75
N GLY A 46 4.91 -6.02 -6.62
CA GLY A 46 3.78 -5.14 -6.76
C GLY A 46 2.85 -5.59 -7.88
N GLU A 47 1.62 -5.09 -7.87
CA GLU A 47 0.66 -5.33 -8.93
C GLU A 47 -0.36 -4.19 -9.02
N GLU A 48 -0.91 -4.01 -10.22
CA GLU A 48 -2.05 -3.14 -10.45
C GLU A 48 -3.33 -3.80 -9.95
N LEU A 49 -4.14 -3.04 -9.22
CA LEU A 49 -5.42 -3.50 -8.73
C LEU A 49 -6.54 -2.87 -9.55
N SER A 50 -7.45 -3.73 -10.02
CA SER A 50 -8.73 -3.29 -10.59
C SER A 50 -9.72 -2.82 -9.52
N GLU A 51 -9.54 -3.24 -8.26
CA GLU A 51 -10.40 -2.89 -7.12
C GLU A 51 -9.66 -2.94 -5.77
N LEU A 52 -10.06 -2.09 -4.81
CA LEU A 52 -9.56 -2.11 -3.43
C LEU A 52 -10.73 -2.03 -2.43
N ILE A 53 -10.92 -3.11 -1.66
CA ILE A 53 -11.91 -3.23 -0.59
C ILE A 53 -11.18 -3.33 0.75
N VAL A 54 -11.56 -2.49 1.72
CA VAL A 54 -10.99 -2.52 3.08
C VAL A 54 -12.14 -2.63 4.08
N GLN A 55 -12.11 -3.65 4.93
CA GLN A 55 -13.19 -3.93 5.91
C GLN A 55 -14.59 -4.10 5.26
N GLY A 56 -14.64 -4.66 4.04
CA GLY A 56 -15.89 -4.87 3.31
C GLY A 56 -16.41 -3.64 2.56
N GLU A 57 -15.72 -2.50 2.64
CA GLU A 57 -16.10 -1.27 1.93
C GLU A 57 -15.18 -1.00 0.74
N HIS A 58 -15.76 -0.71 -0.43
CA HIS A 58 -15.00 -0.23 -1.59
C HIS A 58 -14.37 1.11 -1.24
N ARG A 59 -13.03 1.16 -1.20
CA ARG A 59 -12.30 2.38 -0.89
C ARG A 59 -12.06 3.17 -2.18
N ALA A 60 -13.06 3.97 -2.58
CA ALA A 60 -12.83 5.12 -3.45
C ALA A 60 -12.11 6.23 -2.67
N ALA A 61 -11.41 7.14 -3.36
CA ALA A 61 -10.71 8.24 -2.70
C ALA A 61 -11.72 9.12 -1.96
N VAL A 62 -11.61 9.18 -0.64
CA VAL A 62 -11.99 10.37 0.10
C VAL A 62 -10.70 10.95 0.67
N SER A 63 -10.43 12.20 0.31
CA SER A 63 -9.41 13.00 0.96
C SER A 63 -9.69 12.94 2.46
N ILE A 64 -8.79 12.36 3.24
CA ILE A 64 -8.82 12.56 4.68
C ILE A 64 -8.32 13.98 4.87
N THR A 65 -9.24 14.94 4.87
CA THR A 65 -8.99 16.22 5.48
C THR A 65 -8.94 15.93 6.97
N GLU A 66 -7.73 15.84 7.54
CA GLU A 66 -7.58 16.03 8.98
C GLU A 66 -8.15 17.41 9.29
N GLY A 67 -9.06 17.49 10.25
CA GLY A 67 -9.50 18.77 10.80
C GLY A 67 -10.25 18.55 12.11
N PRO A 68 -10.47 19.60 12.90
CA PRO A 68 -9.66 20.81 13.09
C PRO A 68 -8.52 20.62 14.12
#